data_AF-A0A3M1E3X8-F1
#
_entry.id   AF-A0A3M1E3X8-F1
#
_cell.length_a   1.000
_cell.length_b   1.000
_cell.length_c   1.000
_cell.angle_alpha   90.00
_cell.angle_beta   90.00
_cell.angle_gamma   90.00
#
_symmetry.space_group_name_H-M   'P 1'
#
loop_
_entity.id
_entity.type
_entity.pdbx_description
1 polymer ?
#
loop_
_entity_poly.entity_id
_entity_poly.type
_entity_poly.pdbx_seq_one_letter_code
_entity_poly.pdbx_strand_id
1 'polypeptide(L)'
;MNQREPLFAGLIYNEEGQPVQVAQVGRDVCYAIPDGDFLRHVDAIEVDRQVLARLKERFLPLKDMLVEGAMRMMGADDPFTRAALEMGLERMDQLLEPGAVNPEDFRLALWMSGFRVIVNVHGEVVRVVIPGLDDVEE
;
A
#
# COMPACT_ATOMS: atom_id res chain seq x y z
N MET A 1 -12.31 20.58 7.82
CA MET A 1 -10.89 20.67 7.46
C MET A 1 -10.43 19.25 7.15
N ASN A 2 -10.43 18.85 5.88
CA ASN A 2 -10.06 17.48 5.50
C ASN A 2 -8.55 17.32 5.67
N GLN A 3 -8.12 16.83 6.83
CA GLN A 3 -6.81 16.22 6.99
C GLN A 3 -6.77 15.05 6.00
N ARG A 4 -5.93 15.15 4.96
CA ARG A 4 -5.59 14.00 4.12
C ARG A 4 -4.72 13.10 4.97
N GLU A 5 -5.36 12.17 5.65
CA GLU A 5 -4.65 11.09 6.32
C GLU A 5 -3.90 10.27 5.26
N PRO A 6 -2.65 9.87 5.51
CA PRO A 6 -1.88 9.07 4.57
C PRO A 6 -2.60 7.77 4.22
N LEU A 7 -2.38 7.26 3.01
CA LEU A 7 -3.10 6.08 2.52
C LEU A 7 -2.79 4.86 3.40
N PHE A 8 -1.53 4.67 3.75
CA PHE A 8 -1.05 3.52 4.53
C PHE A 8 -0.85 3.82 6.02
N ALA A 9 -1.50 4.85 6.56
CA ALA A 9 -1.45 5.15 8.00
C ALA A 9 -1.73 3.89 8.86
N GLY A 10 -0.88 3.62 9.86
CA GLY A 10 -1.03 2.43 10.72
C GLY A 10 -0.68 1.08 10.07
N LEU A 11 -0.21 1.08 8.82
CA LEU A 11 0.28 -0.12 8.11
C LEU A 11 1.80 -0.11 7.91
N ILE A 12 2.47 0.98 8.30
CA ILE A 12 3.90 1.18 8.14
C ILE A 12 4.63 0.91 9.45
N TYR A 13 5.75 0.19 9.34
CA TYR A 13 6.64 -0.17 10.44
C TYR A 13 8.08 0.14 10.04
N ASN A 14 8.94 0.45 11.01
CA ASN A 14 10.38 0.55 10.77
C ASN A 14 11.02 -0.85 10.70
N GLU A 15 12.32 -0.90 10.42
CA GLU A 15 13.09 -2.16 10.32
C GLU A 15 13.14 -2.94 11.65
N GLU A 16 12.97 -2.27 12.79
CA GLU A 16 12.88 -2.88 14.12
C GLU A 16 11.46 -3.40 14.45
N GLY A 17 10.52 -3.28 13.52
CA GLY A 17 9.13 -3.72 13.68
C GLY A 17 8.28 -2.78 14.53
N GLN A 18 8.77 -1.57 14.82
CA GLN A 18 8.03 -0.55 15.55
C GLN A 18 7.05 0.16 14.61
N PRO A 19 5.81 0.43 15.05
CA PRO A 19 4.82 1.12 14.22
C PRO A 19 5.24 2.57 13.97
N VAL A 20 5.12 2.99 12.71
CA VAL A 20 5.35 4.37 12.27
C VAL A 20 4.07 5.17 12.49
N GLN A 21 4.20 6.34 13.14
CA GLN A 21 3.07 7.20 13.43
C GLN A 21 2.88 8.25 12.33
N VAL A 22 1.68 8.83 12.25
CA VAL A 22 1.41 9.99 11.40
C VAL A 22 1.53 11.25 12.25
N ALA A 23 2.29 12.22 11.76
CA ALA A 23 2.49 13.51 12.39
C ALA A 23 2.26 14.64 11.38
N GLN A 24 1.81 15.80 11.86
CA GLN A 24 1.67 16.99 11.03
C GLN A 24 2.81 17.96 11.34
N VAL A 25 3.66 18.23 10.35
CA VAL A 25 4.79 19.15 10.48
C VAL A 25 4.47 20.41 9.68
N GLY A 26 4.01 21.45 10.38
CA GLY A 26 3.53 22.67 9.74
C GLY A 26 2.27 22.42 8.91
N ARG A 27 2.40 22.41 7.58
CA ARG A 27 1.29 22.13 6.66
C ARG A 27 1.34 20.73 6.03
N ASP A 28 2.48 20.07 6.16
CA ASP A 28 2.75 18.79 5.51
C ASP A 28 2.40 17.64 6.46
N VAL A 29 1.91 16.56 5.88
CA VAL A 29 1.60 15.32 6.61
C VAL A 29 2.79 14.39 6.42
N CYS A 30 3.35 13.94 7.54
CA CYS A 30 4.58 13.16 7.57
C CYS A 30 4.36 11.84 8.30
N TYR A 31 5.13 10.83 7.89
CA TYR A 31 5.39 9.66 8.70
C TYR A 31 6.49 9.96 9.70
N ALA A 32 6.22 9.75 10.99
CA ALA A 32 7.18 9.85 12.09
C ALA A 32 7.75 8.45 12.36
N ILE A 33 8.91 8.18 11.77
CA ILE A 33 9.62 6.91 11.81
C ILE A 33 10.51 6.87 13.07
N PRO A 34 10.34 5.89 13.97
CA PRO A 34 11.24 5.70 15.10
C PRO A 34 12.67 5.33 14.63
N ASP A 35 13.65 6.04 15.17
CA ASP A 35 15.10 5.85 14.95
C ASP A 35 15.81 6.04 16.30
N GLY A 36 15.89 4.96 17.10
CA GLY A 36 16.34 5.02 18.49
C GLY A 36 15.46 5.94 19.34
N ASP A 37 16.07 6.96 19.96
CA ASP A 37 15.37 7.97 20.77
C ASP A 37 14.78 9.12 19.93
N PHE A 38 14.91 9.07 18.60
CA PHE A 38 14.44 10.12 17.69
C PHE A 38 13.24 9.68 16.85
N LEU A 39 12.50 10.68 16.36
CA LEU A 39 11.43 10.51 15.37
C LEU A 39 11.80 11.28 14.11
N ARG A 40 12.09 10.56 13.02
CA ARG A 40 12.34 11.15 11.71
C ARG A 40 11.03 11.38 10.98
N HIS A 41 10.80 12.62 10.57
CA HIS A 41 9.61 13.01 9.84
C HIS A 41 9.92 12.95 8.35
N VAL A 42 9.23 12.07 7.63
CA VAL A 42 9.36 11.89 6.18
C VAL A 42 8.03 12.21 5.52
N ASP A 43 8.05 12.84 4.35
CA ASP A 43 6.85 13.16 3.58
C ASP A 43 6.00 11.91 3.32
N ALA A 44 4.72 11.95 3.72
CA ALA A 44 3.86 10.79 3.62
C ALA A 44 3.49 10.42 2.19
N ILE A 45 3.39 11.41 1.29
CA ILE A 45 3.04 11.19 -0.12
C ILE A 45 4.18 10.45 -0.82
N GLU A 46 5.43 10.81 -0.52
CA GLU A 46 6.59 10.13 -1.10
C GLU A 46 6.68 8.66 -0.66
N VAL A 47 6.39 8.37 0.60
CA VAL A 47 6.33 6.99 1.09
C VAL A 47 5.17 6.23 0.44
N ASP A 48 3.96 6.80 0.43
CA ASP A 48 2.77 6.16 -0.16
C ASP A 48 2.98 5.79 -1.65
N ARG A 49 3.63 6.66 -2.42
CA ARG A 49 4.01 6.40 -3.81
C ARG A 49 4.96 5.22 -3.94
N GLN A 50 5.99 5.17 -3.09
CA GLN A 50 6.93 4.04 -3.09
C GLN A 50 6.22 2.73 -2.76
N VAL A 51 5.28 2.72 -1.81
CA VAL A 51 4.50 1.50 -1.48
C VAL A 51 3.70 1.03 -2.68
N LEU A 52 2.99 1.93 -3.35
CA LEU A 52 2.19 1.59 -4.54
C LEU A 52 3.05 1.09 -5.69
N ALA A 53 4.22 1.71 -5.93
CA ALA A 53 5.17 1.25 -6.93
C ALA A 53 5.61 -0.20 -6.65
N ARG A 54 5.94 -0.52 -5.39
CA ARG A 54 6.35 -1.87 -4.97
C ARG A 54 5.21 -2.89 -5.09
N LEU A 55 3.99 -2.50 -4.74
CA LEU A 55 2.80 -3.33 -4.93
C LEU A 55 2.60 -3.65 -6.41
N LYS A 56 2.72 -2.64 -7.28
CA LYS A 56 2.62 -2.81 -8.73
C LYS A 56 3.69 -3.75 -9.26
N GLU A 57 4.95 -3.61 -8.83
CA GLU A 57 6.05 -4.51 -9.22
C GLU A 57 5.79 -5.96 -8.81
N ARG A 58 5.15 -6.20 -7.67
CA ARG A 58 4.78 -7.54 -7.18
C ARG A 58 3.61 -8.14 -7.96
N PHE A 59 2.58 -7.34 -8.24
CA PHE A 59 1.35 -7.84 -8.88
C PHE A 59 1.43 -7.92 -10.39
N LEU A 60 2.21 -7.07 -11.06
CA LEU A 60 2.28 -7.02 -12.52
C LEU A 60 2.79 -8.34 -13.16
N PRO A 61 3.80 -9.03 -12.61
CA PRO A 61 4.21 -10.36 -13.11
C PRO A 61 3.15 -11.44 -12.89
N LEU A 62 2.31 -11.28 -11.86
CA LEU A 62 1.24 -12.19 -11.50
C LEU A 62 -0.11 -11.80 -12.11
N LYS A 63 -0.13 -10.76 -12.98
CA LYS A 63 -1.36 -10.15 -13.50
C LYS A 63 -2.36 -11.18 -14.01
N ASP A 64 -1.91 -12.08 -14.89
CA ASP A 64 -2.79 -13.09 -15.49
C ASP A 64 -3.38 -14.03 -14.44
N MET A 65 -2.57 -14.49 -13.48
CA MET A 65 -3.04 -15.36 -12.39
C MET A 65 -4.04 -14.64 -11.47
N LEU A 66 -3.77 -13.38 -11.13
CA LEU A 66 -4.65 -12.58 -10.27
C LEU A 66 -5.99 -12.28 -10.94
N VAL A 67 -5.96 -11.94 -12.23
CA VAL A 67 -7.17 -11.65 -13.02
C VAL A 67 -8.01 -12.91 -13.17
N GLU A 68 -7.40 -14.05 -13.52
CA GLU A 68 -8.10 -15.34 -13.61
C GLU A 68 -8.68 -15.77 -12.25
N GLY A 69 -7.93 -15.57 -11.16
CA GLY A 69 -8.42 -15.82 -9.80
C GLY A 69 -9.63 -14.95 -9.44
N ALA A 70 -9.56 -13.66 -9.72
CA ALA A 70 -10.65 -12.71 -9.48
C ALA A 70 -11.90 -13.03 -10.32
N MET A 71 -11.72 -13.38 -11.60
CA MET A 71 -12.81 -13.79 -12.50
C MET A 71 -13.54 -15.03 -11.98
N ARG A 72 -12.80 -16.05 -11.52
CA ARG A 72 -13.38 -17.25 -10.90
C ARG A 72 -14.17 -16.93 -9.63
N MET A 73 -13.67 -16.04 -8.78
CA MET A 73 -14.38 -15.61 -7.56
C MET A 73 -15.67 -14.84 -7.87
N MET A 74 -15.66 -14.01 -8.92
CA MET A 74 -16.84 -13.25 -9.35
C MET A 74 -17.83 -14.09 -10.16
N GLY A 75 -17.46 -15.30 -10.57
CA GLY A 75 -18.25 -16.14 -11.47
C GLY A 75 -18.44 -15.50 -12.85
N ALA A 76 -17.51 -14.62 -13.26
CA ALA A 76 -17.60 -13.82 -14.47
C ALA A 76 -16.48 -14.22 -15.44
N ASP A 77 -16.85 -14.78 -16.59
CA ASP A 77 -15.92 -15.22 -17.66
C ASP A 77 -15.92 -14.30 -18.89
N ASP A 78 -16.33 -13.03 -18.72
CA ASP A 78 -16.45 -12.08 -19.83
C ASP A 78 -15.12 -11.32 -20.09
N PRO A 79 -14.70 -11.15 -21.37
CA PRO A 79 -13.49 -10.42 -21.74
C PRO A 79 -13.47 -8.93 -21.34
N PHE A 80 -14.62 -8.28 -21.20
CA PHE A 80 -14.74 -6.91 -20.68
C PHE A 80 -14.42 -6.83 -19.19
N THR A 81 -14.86 -7.82 -18.40
CA THR A 81 -14.50 -7.92 -16.97
C THR A 81 -13.00 -8.14 -16.80
N ARG A 82 -12.42 -9.01 -17.63
CA ARG A 82 -10.96 -9.23 -17.68
C ARG A 82 -10.21 -7.92 -17.95
N ALA A 83 -10.60 -7.20 -19.00
CA ALA A 83 -9.95 -5.94 -19.38
C ALA A 83 -10.05 -4.86 -18.30
N ALA A 84 -11.19 -4.80 -17.59
CA ALA A 84 -11.38 -3.88 -16.48
C ALA A 84 -10.45 -4.21 -15.28
N LEU A 85 -10.29 -5.50 -14.96
CA LEU A 85 -9.38 -5.96 -13.90
C LEU A 85 -7.92 -5.69 -14.26
N GLU A 86 -7.50 -6.00 -15.49
CA GLU A 86 -6.16 -5.71 -15.97
C GLU A 86 -5.84 -4.21 -15.91
N MET A 87 -6.77 -3.37 -16.37
CA MET A 87 -6.62 -1.92 -16.32
C MET A 87 -6.55 -1.38 -14.88
N GLY A 88 -7.30 -1.98 -13.95
CA GLY A 88 -7.24 -1.64 -12.53
C GLY A 88 -5.87 -1.93 -11.92
N LEU A 89 -5.27 -3.08 -12.22
CA LEU A 89 -3.92 -3.44 -11.78
C LEU A 89 -2.85 -2.50 -12.36
N GLU A 90 -2.98 -2.11 -13.63
CA GLU A 90 -2.03 -1.19 -14.27
C GLU A 90 -2.10 0.24 -13.71
N ARG A 91 -3.29 0.65 -13.26
CA ARG A 91 -3.60 1.98 -12.74
C ARG A 91 -3.56 2.08 -11.22
N MET A 92 -2.97 1.12 -10.51
CA MET A 92 -2.86 1.18 -9.04
C MET A 92 -2.19 2.45 -8.51
N ASP A 93 -1.30 3.07 -9.26
CA ASP A 93 -0.69 4.38 -8.92
C ASP A 93 -1.72 5.51 -8.79
N GLN A 94 -2.85 5.40 -9.49
CA GLN A 94 -3.95 6.36 -9.48
C GLN A 94 -4.81 6.25 -8.21
N LEU A 95 -4.56 5.27 -7.33
CA LEU A 95 -5.25 5.17 -6.05
C LEU A 95 -4.97 6.37 -5.12
N LEU A 96 -3.90 7.13 -5.37
CA LEU A 96 -3.59 8.39 -4.68
C LEU A 96 -4.43 9.57 -5.21
N GLU A 97 -5.10 9.42 -6.34
CA GLU A 97 -5.92 10.49 -6.90
C GLU A 97 -7.21 10.68 -6.06
N PRO A 98 -7.59 11.94 -5.78
CA PRO A 98 -8.77 12.22 -4.98
C PRO A 98 -10.04 11.68 -5.67
N GLY A 99 -10.74 10.76 -4.99
CA GLY A 99 -12.00 10.16 -5.45
C GLY A 99 -11.87 8.80 -6.13
N ALA A 100 -10.67 8.24 -6.28
CA ALA A 100 -10.47 6.92 -6.86
C ALA A 100 -11.02 5.79 -5.96
N VAL A 101 -10.75 5.87 -4.65
CA VAL A 101 -11.16 4.87 -3.63
C VAL A 101 -11.39 5.59 -2.29
N ASN A 102 -12.25 5.05 -1.42
CA ASN A 102 -12.32 5.49 -0.02
C ASN A 102 -11.06 4.99 0.73
N PRO A 103 -10.14 5.89 1.12
CA PRO A 103 -8.85 5.49 1.70
C PRO A 103 -9.01 4.72 3.02
N GLU A 104 -10.06 4.99 3.79
CA GLU A 104 -10.33 4.30 5.05
C GLU A 104 -10.70 2.84 4.83
N ASP A 105 -11.64 2.57 3.92
CA ASP A 105 -12.09 1.21 3.59
C ASP A 105 -10.95 0.38 2.99
N PHE A 106 -10.16 1.00 2.10
CA PHE A 106 -8.99 0.36 1.49
C PHE A 106 -7.96 -0.04 2.54
N ARG A 107 -7.64 0.87 3.45
CA ARG A 107 -6.68 0.62 4.53
C ARG A 107 -7.18 -0.44 5.50
N LEU A 108 -8.46 -0.42 5.85
CA LEU A 108 -9.06 -1.45 6.72
C LEU A 108 -8.96 -2.83 6.07
N ALA A 109 -9.25 -2.93 4.76
CA ALA A 109 -9.09 -4.18 4.02
C ALA A 109 -7.64 -4.69 4.04
N LEU A 110 -6.67 -3.79 3.81
CA LEU A 110 -5.25 -4.13 3.89
C LEU A 110 -4.85 -4.58 5.31
N TRP A 111 -5.27 -3.85 6.34
CA TRP A 111 -4.99 -4.20 7.73
C TRP A 111 -5.50 -5.61 8.08
N MET A 112 -6.75 -5.93 7.71
CA MET A 112 -7.35 -7.25 7.95
C MET A 112 -6.65 -8.37 7.16
N SER A 113 -6.10 -8.06 5.98
CA SER A 113 -5.31 -9.04 5.21
C SER A 113 -3.98 -9.39 5.88
N GLY A 114 -3.54 -8.61 6.88
CA GLY A 114 -2.22 -8.72 7.51
C GLY A 114 -1.11 -8.03 6.72
N PHE A 115 -1.48 -7.16 5.77
CA PHE A 115 -0.54 -6.35 4.99
C PHE A 115 0.30 -5.45 5.89
N ARG A 116 1.61 -5.37 5.62
CA ARG A 116 2.53 -4.47 6.33
C ARG A 116 3.57 -3.91 5.38
N VAL A 117 4.01 -2.69 5.64
CA VAL A 117 5.11 -2.04 4.93
C VAL A 117 6.25 -1.82 5.91
N ILE A 118 7.45 -2.22 5.53
CA ILE A 118 8.68 -1.96 6.27
C ILE A 118 9.46 -0.86 5.55
N VAL A 119 9.77 0.21 6.27
CA VAL A 119 10.57 1.35 5.78
C VAL A 119 11.85 1.51 6.59
N ASN A 120 12.90 2.05 5.97
CA ASN A 120 14.09 2.46 6.70
C ASN A 120 13.90 3.84 7.34
N VAL A 121 14.91 4.30 8.07
CA VAL A 121 14.93 5.61 8.75
C VAL A 121 14.81 6.82 7.80
N HIS A 122 15.06 6.64 6.50
CA HIS A 122 14.90 7.66 5.46
C HIS A 122 13.50 7.66 4.82
N GLY A 123 12.63 6.73 5.21
CA GLY A 123 11.33 6.50 4.59
C GLY A 123 11.41 5.82 3.22
N GLU A 124 12.52 5.15 2.93
CA GLU A 124 12.60 4.28 1.76
C GLU A 124 11.92 2.96 2.10
N VAL A 125 11.04 2.49 1.22
CA VAL A 125 10.37 1.20 1.40
C VAL A 125 11.41 0.09 1.23
N VAL A 126 11.61 -0.71 2.28
CA VAL A 126 12.54 -1.84 2.30
C VAL A 126 11.81 -3.11 1.86
N ARG A 127 10.63 -3.35 2.44
CA ARG A 127 9.82 -4.55 2.17
C ARG A 127 8.34 -4.23 2.23
N VAL A 128 7.56 -4.87 1.36
CA VAL A 128 6.11 -4.92 1.47
C VAL A 128 5.75 -6.38 1.74
N VAL A 129 5.01 -6.61 2.82
CA VAL A 129 4.58 -7.93 3.28
C VAL A 129 3.12 -8.10 2.91
N ILE A 130 2.84 -9.11 2.08
CA ILE A 130 1.50 -9.47 1.64
C ILE A 130 1.26 -10.94 2.00
N PRO A 131 0.44 -11.21 3.03
CA PRO A 131 0.13 -12.58 3.44
C PRO A 131 -0.45 -13.40 2.28
N GLY A 132 -0.02 -14.66 2.15
CA GLY A 132 -0.35 -15.56 1.05
C GLY A 132 0.51 -15.41 -0.21
N LEU A 133 1.20 -14.27 -0.41
CA LEU A 133 2.16 -14.07 -1.50
C LEU A 133 3.61 -14.20 -1.06
N ASP A 134 3.91 -13.88 0.20
CA ASP A 134 5.23 -14.07 0.80
C ASP A 134 5.39 -15.43 1.51
N ASP A 135 4.31 -16.23 1.64
CA ASP A 135 4.32 -17.56 2.30
C ASP A 135 4.88 -18.69 1.41
N VAL A 136 5.40 -18.36 0.22
CA VAL A 136 5.98 -19.32 -0.74
C VAL A 136 7.52 -19.37 -0.70
N GLU A 137 8.16 -18.66 0.23
CA GLU A 137 9.59 -18.79 0.50
C GLU A 137 9.84 -19.49 1.84
N GLU A 138 9.58 -20.81 1.89
CA GLU A 138 10.26 -21.78 2.78
C GLU A 138 10.75 -23.00 1.99
#